data_AF-A0A7C3K3U1-F1
#
_entry.id   AF-A0A7C3K3U1-F1
#
_cell.length_a   1.000
_cell.length_b   1.000
_cell.length_c   1.000
_cell.angle_alpha   90.00
_cell.angle_beta   90.00
_cell.angle_gamma   90.00
#
_symmetry.space_group_name_H-M   'P 1'
#
loop_
_entity.id
_entity.type
_entity.pdbx_description
1 polymer ?
#
loop_
_entity_poly.entity_id
_entity_poly.type
_entity_poly.pdbx_seq_one_letter_code
_entity_poly.pdbx_strand_id
1 'polypeptide(L)'
;MIKMPGKSYSGPLPPLSDEEVTIRDRLEDHVRKLAGEIGERNFWYYEALGKAAFYIEEAFQKLGYQVLTQEFLVEGKAVNNIEV
;
A
#
# COMPACT_ATOMS: atom_id res chain seq x y z
N MET A 1 -4.33 -12.02 31.92
CA MET A 1 -5.43 -11.91 30.93
C MET A 1 -5.52 -10.45 30.53
N ILE A 2 -5.14 -10.09 29.30
CA ILE A 2 -5.18 -8.70 28.83
C ILE A 2 -6.64 -8.41 28.42
N LYS A 3 -7.31 -7.52 29.15
CA LYS A 3 -8.67 -7.08 28.84
C LYS A 3 -8.57 -5.84 27.98
N MET A 4 -8.99 -5.93 26.71
CA MET A 4 -9.01 -4.75 25.83
C MET A 4 -10.07 -3.78 26.36
N PRO A 5 -9.71 -2.52 26.70
CA PRO A 5 -10.68 -1.53 27.12
C PRO A 5 -11.57 -1.14 25.93
N GLY A 6 -12.88 -1.10 26.14
CA GLY A 6 -13.87 -0.75 25.12
C GLY A 6 -15.04 -1.73 25.08
N LYS A 7 -16.11 -1.35 24.36
CA LYS A 7 -17.22 -2.24 24.05
C LYS A 7 -16.93 -2.89 22.70
N SER A 8 -16.67 -4.19 22.67
CA SER A 8 -16.55 -4.92 21.41
C SER A 8 -17.84 -4.78 20.60
N TYR A 9 -17.70 -4.62 19.29
CA TYR A 9 -18.84 -4.67 18.39
C TYR A 9 -19.55 -6.02 18.53
N SER A 10 -20.88 -6.02 18.46
CA SER A 10 -21.71 -7.23 18.53
C SER A 10 -22.91 -7.04 17.62
N GLY A 11 -23.14 -8.00 16.72
CA GLY A 11 -24.18 -7.93 15.70
C GLY A 11 -23.63 -8.11 14.29
N PRO A 12 -24.51 -8.14 13.27
CA PRO A 12 -24.09 -8.16 11.86
C PRO A 12 -23.38 -6.86 11.51
N LEU A 13 -22.35 -6.89 10.66
CA LEU A 13 -21.72 -5.66 10.17
C LEU A 13 -22.75 -4.83 9.39
N PRO A 14 -22.82 -3.50 9.59
CA PRO A 14 -23.67 -2.65 8.78
C PRO A 14 -23.20 -2.70 7.31
N PRO A 15 -24.09 -2.42 6.34
CA PRO A 15 -23.67 -2.21 4.97
C PRO A 15 -22.70 -1.02 4.90
N LEU A 16 -21.81 -1.05 3.92
CA LEU A 16 -20.91 0.07 3.66
C LEU A 16 -21.73 1.30 3.23
N SER A 17 -21.33 2.46 3.75
CA SER A 17 -21.71 3.76 3.23
C SER A 17 -21.10 4.00 1.83
N ASP A 18 -21.62 4.99 1.10
CA ASP A 18 -21.10 5.35 -0.23
C ASP A 18 -19.62 5.76 -0.19
N GLU A 19 -19.18 6.41 0.90
CA GLU A 19 -17.78 6.76 1.12
C GLU A 19 -16.92 5.51 1.34
N GLU A 20 -17.38 4.56 2.15
CA GLU A 20 -16.66 3.32 2.40
C GLU A 20 -16.60 2.42 1.15
N VAL A 21 -17.63 2.43 0.31
CA VAL A 21 -17.61 1.78 -1.02
C VAL A 21 -16.52 2.41 -1.90
N THR A 22 -16.45 3.73 -1.93
CA THR A 22 -15.41 4.44 -2.69
C THR A 22 -14.01 4.10 -2.19
N ILE A 23 -13.82 4.03 -0.87
CA ILE A 23 -12.55 3.62 -0.26
C ILE A 23 -12.22 2.17 -0.61
N ARG A 24 -13.18 1.26 -0.50
CA ARG A 24 -13.01 -0.16 -0.86
C ARG A 24 -12.52 -0.30 -2.29
N ASP A 25 -13.17 0.34 -3.24
CA ASP A 25 -12.86 0.19 -4.67
C ASP A 25 -11.46 0.73 -4.97
N ARG A 26 -11.09 1.89 -4.41
CA ARG A 26 -9.73 2.44 -4.55
C ARG A 26 -8.66 1.56 -3.92
N LEU A 27 -8.92 1.01 -2.74
CA LEU A 27 -8.01 0.08 -2.08
C LEU A 27 -7.86 -1.21 -2.88
N GLU A 28 -8.95 -1.74 -3.44
CA GLU A 28 -8.93 -2.93 -4.28
C GLU A 28 -8.07 -2.71 -5.51
N ASP A 29 -8.18 -1.57 -6.19
CA ASP A 29 -7.34 -1.24 -7.35
C ASP A 29 -5.85 -1.25 -7.00
N HIS A 30 -5.47 -0.62 -5.88
CA HIS A 30 -4.08 -0.61 -5.41
C HIS A 30 -3.59 -2.01 -5.06
N VAL A 31 -4.39 -2.81 -4.36
CA VAL A 31 -4.04 -4.20 -3.99
C VAL A 31 -3.93 -5.07 -5.23
N ARG A 32 -4.86 -4.98 -6.17
CA ARG A 32 -4.86 -5.74 -7.43
C ARG A 32 -3.61 -5.41 -8.25
N LYS A 33 -3.22 -4.13 -8.32
CA LYS A 33 -2.00 -3.72 -9.00
C LYS A 33 -0.74 -4.27 -8.31
N LEU A 34 -0.61 -4.04 -7.01
CA LEU A 34 0.60 -4.37 -6.24
C LEU A 34 0.79 -5.87 -6.00
N ALA A 35 -0.29 -6.60 -5.69
CA ALA A 35 -0.23 -8.01 -5.31
C ALA A 35 -0.68 -8.96 -6.42
N GLY A 36 -1.50 -8.48 -7.38
CA GLY A 36 -1.94 -9.27 -8.53
C GLY A 36 -1.03 -9.09 -9.73
N GLU A 37 -1.01 -7.90 -10.31
CA GLU A 37 -0.28 -7.63 -11.56
C GLU A 37 1.24 -7.58 -11.38
N ILE A 38 1.72 -6.88 -10.34
CA ILE A 38 3.16 -6.82 -10.03
C ILE A 38 3.59 -8.10 -9.30
N GLY A 39 2.76 -8.58 -8.37
CA GLY A 39 3.01 -9.80 -7.62
C GLY A 39 4.00 -9.64 -6.48
N GLU A 40 4.80 -10.69 -6.25
CA GLU A 40 5.85 -10.69 -5.22
C GLU A 40 6.92 -9.65 -5.54
N ARG A 41 7.18 -8.75 -4.60
CA ARG A 41 7.91 -7.50 -4.81
C ARG A 41 8.97 -7.24 -3.74
N ASN A 42 9.65 -8.30 -3.32
CA ASN A 42 10.77 -8.19 -2.38
C ASN A 42 12.11 -8.07 -3.13
N PHE A 43 13.21 -7.94 -2.38
CA PHE A 43 14.56 -7.75 -2.92
C PHE A 43 14.99 -8.83 -3.93
N TRP A 44 14.55 -10.08 -3.74
CA TRP A 44 14.84 -11.19 -4.65
C TRP A 44 14.15 -11.03 -6.01
N TYR A 45 13.02 -10.32 -6.05
CA TYR A 45 12.27 -9.95 -7.25
C TYR A 45 12.47 -8.47 -7.58
N TYR A 46 13.73 -8.09 -7.80
CA TYR A 46 14.17 -6.70 -7.92
C TYR A 46 13.40 -5.89 -8.97
N GLU A 47 13.06 -6.47 -10.12
CA GLU A 47 12.26 -5.78 -11.15
C GLU A 47 10.84 -5.48 -10.64
N ALA A 48 10.19 -6.43 -9.96
CA ALA A 48 8.87 -6.23 -9.38
C ALA A 48 8.90 -5.23 -8.22
N LEU A 49 9.96 -5.24 -7.42
CA LEU A 49 10.21 -4.24 -6.39
C LEU A 49 10.30 -2.82 -7.00
N GLY A 50 11.07 -2.65 -8.07
CA GLY A 50 11.17 -1.38 -8.79
C GLY A 50 9.84 -0.92 -9.39
N LYS A 51 9.08 -1.83 -10.02
CA LYS A 51 7.73 -1.54 -10.54
C LYS A 51 6.77 -1.09 -9.43
N ALA A 52 6.84 -1.73 -8.26
CA ALA A 52 6.03 -1.34 -7.12
C ALA A 52 6.40 0.05 -6.59
N ALA A 53 7.69 0.35 -6.50
CA ALA A 53 8.16 1.67 -6.10
C ALA A 53 7.63 2.75 -7.05
N PHE A 54 7.84 2.58 -8.36
CA PHE A 54 7.34 3.51 -9.38
C PHE A 54 5.82 3.72 -9.30
N TYR A 55 5.05 2.64 -9.13
CA TYR A 55 3.60 2.73 -8.99
C TYR A 55 3.16 3.58 -7.78
N ILE A 56 3.84 3.40 -6.64
CA ILE A 56 3.53 4.14 -5.42
C ILE A 56 3.89 5.62 -5.58
N GLU A 57 5.05 5.93 -6.17
CA GLU A 57 5.45 7.31 -6.46
C GLU A 57 4.42 8.02 -7.37
N GLU A 58 4.01 7.37 -8.47
CA GLU A 58 2.98 7.92 -9.35
C GLU A 58 1.64 8.10 -8.64
N ALA A 59 1.22 7.14 -7.81
CA ALA A 59 -0.05 7.22 -7.08
C ALA A 59 -0.06 8.41 -6.13
N PHE A 60 1.03 8.63 -5.39
CA PHE A 60 1.16 9.78 -4.50
C PHE A 60 1.23 11.11 -5.25
N GLN A 61 1.98 11.18 -6.35
CA GLN A 61 2.03 12.39 -7.19
C GLN A 61 0.66 12.74 -7.76
N LYS A 62 -0.12 11.75 -8.22
CA LYS A 62 -1.49 11.96 -8.73
C LYS A 62 -2.45 12.47 -7.65
N LEU A 63 -2.17 12.18 -6.38
CA LEU A 63 -2.90 12.72 -5.23
C LEU A 63 -2.41 14.11 -4.80
N GLY A 64 -1.36 14.63 -5.44
CA GLY A 64 -0.80 15.96 -5.17
C GLY A 64 0.28 16.00 -4.09
N TYR A 65 0.79 14.85 -3.65
CA TYR A 65 1.89 14.80 -2.69
C TYR A 65 3.24 15.09 -3.35
N GLN A 66 4.14 15.72 -2.60
CA GLN A 66 5.54 15.83 -2.97
C GLN A 66 6.27 14.56 -2.57
N VAL A 67 6.67 13.76 -3.55
CA VAL A 67 7.36 12.49 -3.30
C VAL A 67 8.86 12.71 -3.20
N LEU A 68 9.47 12.13 -2.16
CA LEU A 68 10.92 12.07 -1.96
C LEU A 68 11.37 10.60 -1.96
N THR A 69 12.39 10.31 -2.77
CA THR A 69 13.00 8.97 -2.86
C THR A 69 14.29 8.95 -2.05
N GLN A 70 14.38 8.03 -1.10
CA GLN A 70 15.59 7.82 -0.29
C GLN A 70 16.27 6.51 -0.71
N GLU A 71 17.35 6.62 -1.48
CA GLU A 71 18.10 5.48 -1.99
C GLU A 71 19.09 4.93 -0.95
N PHE A 72 19.20 3.61 -0.84
CA PHE A 72 20.22 2.92 -0.06
C PHE A 72 20.61 1.58 -0.69
N LEU A 73 21.74 1.01 -0.28
CA LEU A 73 22.26 -0.24 -0.84
C LEU A 73 21.87 -1.46 0.02
N VAL A 74 21.39 -2.50 -0.65
CA VAL A 74 21.18 -3.85 -0.10
C VAL A 74 21.88 -4.84 -1.02
N GLU A 75 22.82 -5.61 -0.49
CA GLU A 75 23.65 -6.57 -1.27
C GLU A 75 24.21 -6.00 -2.61
N GLY A 76 24.63 -4.74 -2.60
CA GLY A 76 25.21 -4.05 -3.77
C GLY A 76 24.19 -3.56 -4.81
N LYS A 77 22.88 -3.69 -4.55
CA LYS A 77 21.81 -3.10 -5.37
C LYS A 77 21.18 -1.91 -4.64
N ALA A 78 20.87 -0.87 -5.39
CA ALA A 78 20.14 0.29 -4.90
C ALA A 78 18.65 -0.04 -4.71
N VAL A 79 18.08 0.33 -3.57
CA VAL A 79 16.65 0.23 -3.30
C VAL A 79 16.16 1.53 -2.67
N ASN A 80 14.87 1.79 -2.80
CA ASN A 80 14.29 3.09 -2.51
C ASN A 80 13.23 2.99 -1.41
N ASN A 81 13.35 3.81 -0.38
CA ASN A 81 12.21 4.20 0.43
C ASN A 81 11.49 5.38 -0.25
N ILE A 82 10.17 5.41 -0.15
CA ILE A 82 9.31 6.45 -0.71
C ILE A 82 8.67 7.22 0.44
N GLU A 83 8.87 8.52 0.48
CA GLU A 83 8.37 9.44 1.51
C GLU A 83 7.47 10.51 0.86
N VAL A 84 6.43 10.94 1.59
CA VAL A 84 5.47 12.00 1.22
C VAL A 84 5.16 12.91 2.39
#